data_AF-A0A353JXL6-F1
#
_entry.id   AF-A0A353JXL6-F1
#
_cell.length_a   1.000
_cell.length_b   1.000
_cell.length_c   1.000
_cell.angle_alpha   90.00
_cell.angle_beta   90.00
_cell.angle_gamma   90.00
#
_symmetry.space_group_name_H-M   'P 1'
#
loop_
_entity.id
_entity.type
_entity.pdbx_description
1 polymer ?
#
loop_
_entity_poly.entity_id
_entity_poly.type
_entity_poly.pdbx_seq_one_letter_code
_entity_poly.pdbx_strand_id
1 'polypeptide(L)'
;MDKVVIKQPMKDHKDAIKLVLDALIDKKHGVISDMSEISAVGHRVVHGGEKYSKSVLIDDEVLKAIDECTKLAPLHNPPNIIGINACKALMPNTPMVAVFDTAFHQTIPDYAYMYA
;
A
#
# COMPACT_ATOMS: atom_id res chain seq x y z
N MET A 1 15.47 -1.79 -25.65
CA MET A 1 15.02 -3.05 -25.03
C MET A 1 13.72 -3.44 -25.69
N ASP A 2 13.58 -4.72 -26.04
CA ASP A 2 12.34 -5.22 -26.62
C ASP A 2 11.24 -5.24 -25.56
N LYS A 3 10.00 -4.95 -25.99
CA LYS A 3 8.83 -4.98 -25.12
C LYS A 3 8.57 -6.41 -24.65
N VAL A 4 8.60 -6.63 -23.34
CA VAL A 4 8.21 -7.90 -22.71
C VAL A 4 6.72 -7.85 -22.38
N VAL A 5 5.97 -8.90 -22.73
CA VAL A 5 4.55 -9.03 -22.42
C VAL A 5 4.31 -10.36 -21.74
N ILE A 6 3.92 -10.32 -20.47
CA ILE A 6 3.51 -11.50 -19.69
C ILE A 6 1.99 -11.49 -19.62
N LYS A 7 1.34 -12.58 -20.07
CA LYS A 7 -0.12 -12.77 -19.97
C LYS A 7 -0.40 -13.93 -19.03
N GLN A 8 -0.99 -13.62 -17.87
CA GLN A 8 -1.36 -14.61 -16.88
C GLN A 8 -2.66 -14.20 -16.19
N PRO A 9 -3.56 -15.15 -15.86
CA PRO A 9 -4.70 -14.87 -15.01
C PRO A 9 -4.25 -14.38 -13.61
N MET A 10 -4.95 -13.38 -13.08
CA MET A 10 -4.76 -12.89 -11.71
C MET A 10 -6.11 -12.96 -11.01
N LYS A 11 -6.27 -13.86 -10.04
CA LYS A 11 -7.53 -14.04 -9.34
C LYS A 11 -7.78 -12.87 -8.38
N ASP A 12 -6.71 -12.40 -7.74
CA ASP A 12 -6.74 -11.35 -6.75
C ASP A 12 -5.45 -10.52 -6.76
N HIS A 13 -5.34 -9.58 -5.82
CA HIS A 13 -4.20 -8.68 -5.71
C HIS A 13 -2.90 -9.41 -5.30
N LYS A 14 -2.99 -10.55 -4.61
CA LYS A 14 -1.79 -11.30 -4.21
C LYS A 14 -1.13 -11.92 -5.43
N ASP A 15 -1.91 -12.49 -6.35
CA ASP A 15 -1.41 -12.98 -7.63
C ASP A 15 -0.75 -11.85 -8.44
N ALA A 16 -1.42 -10.70 -8.52
CA ALA A 16 -0.92 -9.54 -9.25
C ALA A 16 0.40 -9.01 -8.67
N ILE A 17 0.47 -8.84 -7.35
CA ILE A 17 1.69 -8.38 -6.67
C ILE A 17 2.80 -9.41 -6.85
N LYS A 18 2.51 -10.70 -6.75
CA LYS A 18 3.51 -11.74 -7.02
C LYS A 18 4.10 -11.60 -8.43
N LEU A 19 3.26 -11.36 -9.44
CA LEU A 19 3.76 -11.15 -10.81
C LEU A 19 4.63 -9.91 -10.95
N VAL A 20 4.32 -8.82 -10.23
CA VAL A 20 5.18 -7.64 -10.18
C VAL A 20 6.54 -8.00 -9.56
N LEU A 21 6.56 -8.70 -8.43
CA LEU A 21 7.78 -9.10 -7.76
C LEU A 21 8.62 -10.07 -8.61
N ASP A 22 8.00 -11.07 -9.22
CA ASP A 22 8.66 -12.01 -10.13
C ASP A 22 9.28 -11.28 -11.32
N ALA A 23 8.59 -10.26 -11.86
CA ALA A 23 9.12 -9.44 -12.96
C ALA A 23 10.33 -8.58 -12.55
N LEU A 24 10.37 -8.09 -11.30
CA LEU A 24 11.51 -7.32 -10.79
C LEU A 24 12.79 -8.15 -10.68
N ILE A 25 12.66 -9.43 -10.33
CA ILE A 25 13.79 -10.38 -10.17
C ILE A 25 14.02 -11.28 -11.39
N ASP A 26 13.34 -11.03 -12.51
CA ASP A 26 13.49 -11.84 -13.71
C ASP A 26 14.95 -11.82 -14.20
N LYS A 27 15.52 -12.98 -14.49
CA LYS A 27 16.96 -13.11 -14.82
C LYS A 27 17.37 -12.38 -16.10
N LYS A 28 16.42 -12.07 -16.99
CA LYS A 28 16.67 -11.48 -18.29
C LYS A 28 16.20 -10.02 -18.37
N HIS A 29 15.13 -9.70 -17.67
CA HIS A 29 14.39 -8.44 -17.79
C HIS A 29 14.20 -7.72 -16.45
N GLY A 30 14.57 -8.35 -15.34
CA GLY A 30 14.52 -7.78 -14.00
C GLY A 30 15.54 -6.67 -13.80
N VAL A 31 15.37 -5.96 -12.69
CA VAL A 31 16.17 -4.79 -12.32
C VAL A 31 16.93 -5.00 -11.01
N ILE A 32 16.64 -6.08 -10.29
CA ILE A 32 17.27 -6.51 -9.04
C ILE A 32 17.52 -8.01 -9.09
N SER A 33 18.52 -8.48 -8.34
CA SER A 33 18.95 -9.89 -8.35
C SER A 33 18.01 -10.78 -7.56
N ASP A 34 17.55 -10.28 -6.41
CA ASP A 34 16.62 -10.96 -5.53
C ASP A 34 15.84 -9.98 -4.65
N MET A 35 14.88 -10.52 -3.89
CA MET A 35 13.94 -9.75 -3.08
C MET A 35 14.59 -8.96 -1.92
N SER A 36 15.82 -9.31 -1.50
CA SER A 36 16.52 -8.60 -0.42
C SER A 36 16.97 -7.19 -0.82
N GLU A 37 17.04 -6.89 -2.12
CA GLU A 37 17.34 -5.53 -2.60
C GLU A 37 16.18 -4.54 -2.37
N ILE A 38 14.97 -5.04 -2.12
CA ILE A 38 13.82 -4.18 -1.79
C ILE A 38 13.87 -3.82 -0.30
N SER A 39 14.41 -2.64 -0.02
CA SER A 39 14.63 -2.16 1.36
C SER A 39 13.35 -1.76 2.10
N ALA A 40 12.28 -1.36 1.38
CA ALA A 40 11.01 -0.94 1.96
C ALA A 40 9.88 -0.94 0.91
N VAL A 41 8.62 -0.93 1.35
CA VAL A 41 7.44 -0.77 0.49
C VAL A 41 6.56 0.37 1.00
N GLY A 42 6.26 1.34 0.14
CA GLY A 42 5.30 2.42 0.42
C GLY A 42 3.91 2.10 -0.13
N HIS A 43 2.90 2.22 0.72
CA HIS A 43 1.49 2.03 0.35
C HIS A 43 0.73 3.35 0.45
N ARG A 44 0.09 3.75 -0.65
CA ARG A 44 -0.93 4.79 -0.61
C ARG A 44 -2.18 4.24 0.09
N VAL A 45 -2.70 5.01 1.04
CA VAL A 45 -3.96 4.72 1.74
C VAL A 45 -4.86 5.95 1.62
N VAL A 46 -6.10 5.78 1.20
CA VAL A 46 -6.97 6.95 0.96
C VAL A 46 -7.32 7.68 2.24
N HIS A 47 -7.90 7.00 3.23
CA HIS A 47 -8.39 7.68 4.45
C HIS A 47 -7.69 7.16 5.71
N GLY A 48 -6.96 8.04 6.40
CA GLY A 48 -6.33 7.77 7.70
C GLY A 48 -7.16 8.19 8.93
N GLY A 49 -8.32 8.82 8.69
CA GLY A 49 -9.15 9.41 9.73
C GLY A 49 -8.44 10.60 10.39
N GLU A 50 -8.86 10.94 11.60
CA GLU A 50 -8.20 11.96 12.43
C GLU A 50 -6.97 11.42 13.16
N LYS A 51 -6.81 10.09 13.19
CA LYS A 51 -5.74 9.42 13.95
C LYS A 51 -4.35 9.66 13.35
N TYR A 52 -4.24 9.72 12.02
CA TYR A 52 -2.96 9.84 11.32
C TYR A 52 -2.87 11.10 10.47
N SER A 53 -2.02 12.03 10.90
CA SER A 53 -1.68 13.29 10.20
C SER A 53 -0.34 13.25 9.46
N LYS A 54 0.30 12.09 9.41
CA LYS A 54 1.58 11.85 8.69
C LYS A 54 1.71 10.38 8.31
N SER A 55 2.67 10.07 7.44
CA SER A 55 3.02 8.69 7.11
C SER A 55 3.57 7.95 8.33
N VAL A 56 3.25 6.66 8.44
CA VAL A 56 3.66 5.80 9.57
C VAL A 56 4.13 4.44 9.08
N LEU A 57 5.04 3.81 9.84
CA LEU A 57 5.36 2.39 9.66
C LEU A 57 4.12 1.56 9.96
N ILE A 58 3.86 0.56 9.14
CA ILE A 58 2.70 -0.32 9.27
C ILE A 58 2.98 -1.39 10.32
N ASP A 59 2.18 -1.39 11.36
CA ASP A 59 1.98 -2.50 12.30
C ASP A 59 0.49 -2.92 12.31
N ASP A 60 0.14 -3.80 13.24
CA ASP A 60 -1.24 -4.29 13.36
C ASP A 60 -2.21 -3.22 13.89
N GLU A 61 -1.75 -2.25 14.67
CA GLU A 61 -2.57 -1.12 15.14
C GLU A 61 -2.88 -0.13 14.01
N VAL A 62 -1.92 0.09 13.11
CA VAL A 62 -2.11 0.87 11.88
C VAL A 62 -3.12 0.19 10.97
N LEU A 63 -2.98 -1.12 10.72
CA LEU A 63 -3.95 -1.87 9.90
C LEU A 63 -5.37 -1.81 10.47
N LYS A 64 -5.53 -1.99 11.78
CA LYS A 64 -6.83 -1.88 12.44
C LYS A 64 -7.44 -0.49 12.26
N ALA A 65 -6.65 0.57 12.42
CA ALA A 65 -7.13 1.93 12.23
C ALA A 65 -7.52 2.25 10.78
N ILE A 66 -6.80 1.69 9.79
CA ILE A 66 -7.19 1.81 8.37
C ILE A 66 -8.54 1.12 8.12
N ASP A 67 -8.75 -0.05 8.73
CA ASP A 67 -10.00 -0.80 8.62
C ASP A 67 -11.18 -0.09 9.29
N GLU A 68 -10.98 0.50 10.47
CA GLU A 68 -11.97 1.37 11.12
C GLU A 68 -12.35 2.58 10.25
N CYS A 69 -11.43 3.05 9.39
CA CYS A 69 -11.67 4.11 8.42
C CYS A 69 -12.31 3.62 7.11
N THR A 70 -12.54 2.31 6.93
CA THR A 70 -13.26 1.77 5.76
C THR A 70 -14.64 2.40 5.61
N LYS A 71 -15.34 2.73 6.72
CA LYS A 71 -16.62 3.45 6.66
C LYS A 71 -16.54 4.83 6.00
N LEU A 72 -15.37 5.46 6.02
CA LEU A 72 -15.11 6.79 5.43
C LEU A 72 -14.68 6.67 3.96
N ALA A 73 -14.02 5.57 3.58
CA ALA A 73 -13.58 5.32 2.21
C ALA A 73 -13.82 3.85 1.77
N PRO A 74 -15.09 3.42 1.67
CA PRO A 74 -15.44 1.99 1.55
C PRO A 74 -14.98 1.34 0.26
N LEU A 75 -14.80 2.13 -0.80
CA LEU A 75 -14.33 1.64 -2.11
C LEU A 75 -12.80 1.62 -2.24
N HIS A 76 -12.06 2.19 -1.28
CA HIS A 76 -10.62 2.41 -1.42
C HIS A 76 -9.79 1.77 -0.31
N ASN A 77 -10.16 1.98 0.96
CA ASN A 77 -9.41 1.43 2.09
C ASN A 77 -9.36 -0.11 2.06
N PRO A 78 -10.45 -0.86 1.74
CA PRO A 78 -10.36 -2.32 1.66
C PRO A 78 -9.38 -2.81 0.58
N PRO A 79 -9.41 -2.33 -0.68
CA PRO A 79 -8.36 -2.63 -1.64
C PRO A 79 -6.93 -2.28 -1.17
N ASN A 80 -6.75 -1.15 -0.46
CA ASN A 80 -5.43 -0.78 0.09
C ASN A 80 -4.95 -1.80 1.13
N ILE A 81 -5.83 -2.23 2.04
CA ILE A 81 -5.54 -3.27 3.04
C ILE A 81 -5.17 -4.59 2.37
N ILE A 82 -5.90 -5.00 1.31
CA ILE A 82 -5.58 -6.21 0.55
C ILE A 82 -4.16 -6.14 -0.02
N GLY A 83 -3.78 -5.00 -0.60
CA GLY A 83 -2.43 -4.79 -1.13
C GLY A 83 -1.34 -4.85 -0.05
N ILE A 84 -1.57 -4.23 1.10
CA ILE A 84 -0.65 -4.29 2.25
C ILE A 84 -0.48 -5.73 2.72
N ASN A 85 -1.58 -6.46 2.93
CA ASN A 85 -1.54 -7.85 3.40
C ASN A 85 -0.87 -8.80 2.40
N ALA A 86 -1.08 -8.58 1.10
CA ALA A 86 -0.38 -9.33 0.06
C ALA A 86 1.13 -9.09 0.11
N CYS A 87 1.58 -7.83 0.24
CA CYS A 87 2.99 -7.52 0.45
C CYS A 87 3.52 -8.15 1.75
N LYS A 88 2.83 -8.03 2.90
CA LYS A 88 3.25 -8.65 4.17
C LYS A 88 3.44 -10.16 4.02
N ALA A 89 2.57 -10.83 3.26
CA ALA A 89 2.66 -12.27 3.02
C ALA A 89 3.82 -12.66 2.08
N LEU A 90 4.15 -11.83 1.08
CA LEU A 90 5.20 -12.10 0.10
C LEU A 90 6.59 -11.62 0.56
N MET A 91 6.64 -10.63 1.45
CA MET A 91 7.84 -9.92 1.88
C MET A 91 7.83 -9.68 3.42
N PRO A 92 7.81 -10.76 4.24
CA PRO A 92 7.51 -10.67 5.67
C PRO A 92 8.51 -9.84 6.50
N ASN A 93 9.73 -9.67 6.00
CA ASN A 93 10.81 -8.97 6.70
C ASN A 93 11.05 -7.54 6.16
N THR A 94 10.30 -7.13 5.13
CA THR A 94 10.48 -5.81 4.51
C THR A 94 9.61 -4.78 5.24
N PRO A 95 10.16 -3.65 5.72
CA PRO A 95 9.37 -2.61 6.37
C PRO A 95 8.40 -1.97 5.38
N MET A 96 7.18 -1.70 5.86
CA MET A 96 6.12 -1.12 5.04
C MET A 96 5.61 0.17 5.67
N VAL A 97 5.29 1.16 4.84
CA VAL A 97 4.83 2.49 5.26
C VAL A 97 3.46 2.77 4.67
N ALA A 98 2.53 3.25 5.47
CA ALA A 98 1.27 3.82 5.01
C ALA A 98 1.44 5.33 4.81
N VAL A 99 1.06 5.82 3.63
CA VAL A 99 1.02 7.23 3.28
C VAL A 99 -0.44 7.59 3.02
N PHE A 100 -1.00 8.43 3.87
CA PHE A 100 -2.44 8.75 3.83
C PHE A 100 -2.70 9.98 2.97
N ASP A 101 -3.65 9.90 2.04
CA ASP A 101 -4.05 11.06 1.23
C ASP A 101 -4.60 12.20 2.11
N THR A 102 -5.26 11.86 3.22
CA THR A 102 -5.83 12.83 4.16
C THR A 102 -4.81 13.52 5.07
N ALA A 103 -3.57 12.99 5.17
CA ALA A 103 -2.60 13.44 6.17
C ALA A 103 -2.24 14.93 6.01
N PHE A 104 -2.00 15.37 4.77
CA PHE A 104 -1.64 16.76 4.47
C PHE A 104 -2.71 17.77 4.93
N HIS A 105 -3.98 17.36 4.96
CA HIS A 105 -5.11 18.23 5.28
C HIS A 105 -5.39 18.34 6.79
N GLN A 106 -4.67 17.58 7.65
CA GLN A 106 -4.92 17.59 9.09
C GLN A 106 -4.48 18.88 9.81
N THR A 107 -3.84 19.81 9.11
CA THR A 107 -3.50 21.14 9.65
C THR A 107 -4.53 22.22 9.29
N ILE A 108 -5.63 21.87 8.63
CA ILE A 108 -6.74 22.79 8.35
C ILE A 108 -7.37 23.20 9.69
N PRO A 109 -7.58 24.51 9.95
CA PRO A 109 -8.19 24.97 11.19
C PRO A 109 -9.68 24.63 11.26
N ASP A 110 -10.22 24.58 12.47
CA ASP A 110 -11.60 24.19 12.78
C ASP A 110 -12.65 24.97 11.97
N TYR A 111 -12.51 26.29 11.86
CA TYR A 111 -13.42 27.14 11.09
C TYR A 111 -13.51 26.79 9.60
N ALA A 112 -12.59 25.97 9.07
CA ALA A 112 -12.51 25.62 7.66
C ALA A 112 -12.89 24.15 7.35
N TYR A 113 -12.85 23.23 8.33
CA TYR A 113 -13.30 21.84 8.12
C TYR A 113 -14.63 21.52 8.81
N MET A 114 -15.07 22.34 9.77
CA MET A 114 -16.36 22.16 10.44
C MET A 114 -17.50 22.57 9.50
N TYR A 115 -18.50 21.69 9.36
CA TYR A 115 -19.76 22.01 8.67
C TYR A 115 -20.69 22.84 9.58
N ALA A 116 -21.60 23.60 8.96
CA ALA A 116 -22.54 24.53 9.62
C ALA A 116 -23.72 23.84 10.32
#